data_AF-A0A060BXU5-F1
#
_entry.id   AF-A0A060BXU5-F1
#
_cell.length_a   1.000
_cell.length_b   1.000
_cell.length_c   1.000
_cell.angle_alpha   90.00
_cell.angle_beta   90.00
_cell.angle_gamma   90.00
#
_symmetry.space_group_name_H-M   'P 1'
#
loop_
_entity.id
_entity.type
_entity.pdbx_description
1 polymer ?
#
loop_
_entity_poly.entity_id
_entity_poly.type
_entity_poly.pdbx_seq_one_letter_code
_entity_poly.pdbx_strand_id
1 'polypeptide(L)'
;GYLQQFFDTTRISVENWGFGGRSSRTYLTERLWEKMLPGIRKGDYLIIDFGHNDGGPLNTGRARASLPGTGNETQEVVMERDGSHETIRT
;
A
#
# COMPACT_ATOMS: atom_id res chain seq x y z
N GLY A 1 6.14 -13.78 12.28
CA GLY A 1 6.21 -12.32 12.14
C GLY A 1 6.16 -11.67 13.51
N TYR A 2 6.66 -10.44 13.68
CA TYR A 2 6.79 -9.79 15.00
C TYR A 2 5.45 -9.66 15.76
N LEU A 3 4.35 -9.33 15.07
CA LEU A 3 3.05 -9.13 15.73
C LEU A 3 2.45 -10.41 16.35
N GLN A 4 2.75 -11.58 15.80
CA GLN A 4 2.16 -12.86 16.23
C GLN A 4 2.38 -13.16 17.72
N GLN A 5 3.51 -12.73 18.29
CA GLN A 5 3.87 -13.00 19.69
C GLN A 5 3.03 -12.22 20.71
N PHE A 6 2.23 -11.24 20.26
CA PHE A 6 1.39 -10.42 21.13
C PHE A 6 -0.08 -10.86 21.14
N PHE A 7 -0.44 -11.93 20.43
CA PHE A 7 -1.80 -12.44 20.35
C PHE A 7 -1.89 -13.89 20.87
N ASP A 8 -3.05 -14.24 21.42
CA ASP A 8 -3.39 -15.64 21.69
C ASP A 8 -3.70 -16.34 20.35
N THR A 9 -2.71 -17.06 19.83
CA THR A 9 -2.79 -17.73 18.53
C THR A 9 -3.74 -18.93 18.50
N THR A 10 -4.30 -19.35 19.65
CA THR A 10 -5.39 -20.34 19.67
C THR A 10 -6.74 -19.72 19.32
N ARG A 11 -6.83 -18.38 19.34
CA ARG A 11 -8.06 -17.61 19.09
C ARG A 11 -7.99 -16.73 17.86
N ILE A 12 -6.79 -16.29 17.46
CA ILE A 12 -6.56 -15.38 16.33
C ILE A 12 -5.44 -15.94 15.44
N SER A 13 -5.68 -15.99 14.12
CA SER A 13 -4.62 -16.14 13.13
C SER A 13 -4.10 -14.77 12.70
N VAL A 14 -2.79 -14.66 12.46
CA VAL A 14 -2.16 -13.42 11.98
C VAL A 14 -1.53 -13.67 10.62
N GLU A 15 -2.07 -13.03 9.59
CA GLU A 15 -1.58 -13.06 8.23
C GLU A 15 -0.84 -11.77 7.89
N ASN A 16 0.41 -11.88 7.45
CA ASN A 16 1.21 -10.71 7.09
C ASN A 16 1.09 -10.40 5.60
N TRP A 17 0.40 -9.31 5.29
CA TRP A 17 0.27 -8.74 3.95
C TRP A 17 1.12 -7.47 3.75
N GLY A 18 2.08 -7.21 4.63
CA GLY A 18 3.05 -6.13 4.47
C GLY A 18 4.17 -6.50 3.50
N PHE A 19 4.35 -5.71 2.44
CA PHE A 19 5.43 -5.90 1.46
C PHE A 19 6.45 -4.78 1.53
N GLY A 20 7.71 -5.16 1.70
CA GLY A 20 8.83 -4.23 1.72
C GLY A 20 8.87 -3.35 0.48
N GLY A 21 9.11 -2.05 0.71
CA GLY A 21 9.26 -1.06 -0.35
C GLY A 21 7.97 -0.62 -1.02
N ARG A 22 6.78 -0.98 -0.52
CA ARG A 22 5.51 -0.43 -1.03
C ARG A 22 5.09 0.80 -0.23
N SER A 23 4.56 1.78 -0.94
CA SER A 23 3.71 2.87 -0.45
C SER A 23 2.23 2.47 -0.53
N SER A 24 1.34 3.28 0.05
CA SER A 24 -0.11 3.13 -0.13
C SER A 24 -0.50 3.10 -1.61
N ARG A 25 0.05 4.00 -2.44
CA ARG A 25 -0.16 4.03 -3.90
C ARG A 25 0.26 2.73 -4.56
N THR A 26 1.52 2.32 -4.38
CA THR A 26 2.04 1.13 -5.06
C THR A 26 1.35 -0.16 -4.61
N TYR A 27 0.86 -0.21 -3.37
CA TYR A 27 0.05 -1.33 -2.89
C TYR A 27 -1.27 -1.48 -3.68
N LEU A 28 -1.87 -0.36 -4.08
CA LEU A 28 -3.05 -0.34 -4.94
C LEU A 28 -2.70 -0.64 -6.41
N THR A 29 -1.68 0.02 -6.98
CA THR A 29 -1.35 -0.13 -8.40
C THR A 29 -0.77 -1.51 -8.75
N GLU A 30 -0.13 -2.18 -7.80
CA GLU A 30 0.31 -3.58 -7.93
C GLU A 30 -0.81 -4.60 -7.62
N ARG A 31 -2.04 -4.12 -7.37
CA ARG A 31 -3.25 -4.92 -7.08
C ARG A 31 -3.09 -5.83 -5.86
N LEU A 32 -2.28 -5.43 -4.89
CA LEU A 32 -2.07 -6.20 -3.65
C LEU A 32 -3.30 -6.11 -2.74
N TRP A 33 -3.99 -4.96 -2.73
CA TRP A 33 -5.27 -4.81 -2.02
C TRP A 33 -6.31 -5.81 -2.53
N GLU A 34 -6.50 -5.89 -3.85
CA GLU A 34 -7.45 -6.80 -4.49
C GLU A 34 -7.14 -8.28 -4.22
N LYS A 35 -5.85 -8.64 -4.13
CA LYS A 35 -5.42 -10.00 -3.80
C LYS A 35 -5.67 -10.38 -2.35
N MET A 36 -5.53 -9.41 -1.44
CA MET A 36 -5.68 -9.61 0.01
C MET A 36 -7.16 -9.62 0.43
N LEU A 37 -7.98 -8.76 -0.17
CA LEU A 37 -9.37 -8.53 0.22
C LEU A 37 -10.25 -9.79 0.34
N PRO A 38 -10.16 -10.81 -0.55
CA PRO A 38 -10.94 -12.05 -0.41
C PRO A 38 -10.63 -12.86 0.85
N GLY A 39 -9.49 -12.63 1.49
CA GLY A 39 -9.10 -13.27 2.74
C GLY A 39 -9.80 -12.69 3.98
N ILE A 40 -10.31 -11.45 3.90
CA ILE A 40 -10.93 -10.77 5.03
C ILE A 40 -12.40 -11.19 5.17
N ARG A 41 -12.81 -11.49 6.40
CA ARG A 41 -14.17 -11.85 6.78
C ARG A 41 -14.70 -10.91 7.85
N LYS A 42 -16.03 -10.90 8.02
CA LYS A 42 -16.67 -10.14 9.11
C LYS A 42 -16.15 -10.64 10.46
N GLY A 43 -15.60 -9.73 11.26
CA GLY A 43 -15.03 -10.02 12.57
C GLY A 43 -13.49 -10.04 12.58
N ASP A 44 -12.85 -10.03 11.42
CA ASP A 44 -11.40 -9.90 11.32
C ASP A 44 -10.96 -8.45 11.59
N TYR A 45 -9.70 -8.31 11.99
CA TYR A 45 -9.05 -7.02 12.19
C TYR A 45 -8.03 -6.78 11.09
N LEU A 46 -8.00 -5.56 10.58
CA LEU A 46 -7.01 -5.11 9.60
C LEU A 46 -6.13 -4.03 10.23
N ILE A 47 -4.83 -4.28 10.27
CA ILE A 47 -3.82 -3.31 10.71
C ILE A 47 -3.14 -2.77 9.46
N ILE A 48 -3.21 -1.46 9.26
CA ILE A 48 -2.62 -0.77 8.11
C ILE A 48 -1.55 0.20 8.63
N ASP A 49 -0.34 0.10 8.10
CA ASP A 49 0.77 1.00 8.40
C ASP A 49 1.53 1.33 7.10
N PHE A 50 1.37 2.58 6.65
CA PHE A 50 2.02 3.15 5.47
C PHE A 50 2.60 4.52 5.83
N GLY A 51 3.46 5.06 4.97
CA GLY A 51 4.03 6.40 5.13
C GLY A 51 5.50 6.48 4.74
N HIS A 52 6.31 5.47 5.10
CA HIS A 52 7.75 5.52 4.87
C HIS A 52 8.14 5.59 3.37
N ASN A 53 7.37 4.91 2.49
CA ASN A 53 7.63 4.92 1.04
C ASN A 53 6.70 5.87 0.26
N ASP A 54 5.80 6.56 0.95
CA ASP A 54 4.76 7.41 0.37
C ASP A 54 5.29 8.80 0.02
N GLY A 55 6.48 9.16 0.51
CA GLY A 55 7.21 10.36 0.13
C GLY A 55 8.19 10.17 -1.03
N GLY A 56 8.70 11.29 -1.54
CA GLY A 56 9.72 11.32 -2.58
C GLY A 56 9.18 11.69 -3.97
N PRO A 57 9.96 11.46 -5.04
CA PRO A 57 9.55 11.80 -6.40
C PRO A 57 8.38 10.94 -6.90
N LEU A 58 7.46 11.56 -7.65
CA LEU A 58 6.28 10.89 -8.20
C LEU A 58 6.57 10.03 -9.44
N ASN A 59 7.56 10.42 -10.24
CA ASN A 59 7.82 9.84 -11.57
C ASN A 59 9.29 9.49 -11.85
N THR A 60 10.22 9.84 -10.96
CA THR A 60 11.66 9.57 -11.10
C THR A 60 12.15 8.57 -10.06
N GLY A 61 13.28 7.92 -10.34
CA GLY A 61 13.88 6.93 -9.44
C GLY A 61 12.91 5.77 -9.14
N ARG A 62 12.62 5.54 -7.86
CA ARG A 62 11.68 4.48 -7.46
C ARG A 62 10.21 4.83 -7.74
N ALA A 63 9.86 6.11 -7.89
CA ALA A 63 8.53 6.61 -8.25
C ALA A 63 7.38 6.01 -7.41
N ARG A 64 7.53 5.97 -6.07
CA ARG A 64 6.57 5.32 -5.15
C ARG A 64 5.66 6.29 -4.43
N ALA A 65 5.95 7.57 -4.50
CA ALA A 65 5.25 8.57 -3.70
C ALA A 65 3.75 8.65 -4.04
N SER A 66 2.95 8.96 -3.02
CA SER A 66 1.53 9.30 -3.14
C SER A 66 1.37 10.82 -3.14
N LEU A 67 0.23 11.34 -3.59
CA LEU A 67 -0.06 12.76 -3.38
C LEU A 67 -0.37 13.00 -1.89
N PRO A 68 0.07 14.12 -1.30
CA PRO A 68 -0.27 14.44 0.08
C PRO A 68 -1.73 14.92 0.17
N GLY A 69 -2.46 14.41 1.15
CA GLY A 69 -3.83 14.83 1.41
C GLY A 69 -4.72 13.65 1.76
N THR A 70 -6.01 13.92 1.95
CA THR A 70 -7.07 12.91 2.11
C THR A 70 -8.28 13.26 1.24
N GLY A 71 -8.06 14.11 0.23
CA GLY A 71 -9.10 14.56 -0.69
C GLY A 71 -9.25 13.59 -1.86
N ASN A 72 -9.75 14.09 -2.97
CA ASN A 72 -9.96 13.32 -4.20
C ASN A 72 -9.12 13.87 -5.37
N GLU A 73 -8.01 14.52 -5.06
CA GLU A 73 -7.14 15.13 -6.05
C GLU A 73 -6.42 14.05 -6.86
N THR A 74 -6.19 14.36 -8.14
CA THR A 74 -5.43 13.51 -9.06
C THR A 74 -4.35 14.30 -9.77
N GLN A 75 -3.28 13.60 -10.16
CA GLN A 75 -2.23 14.13 -11.00
C GLN A 75 -1.79 13.08 -12.03
N GLU A 76 -1.82 13.45 -13.30
CA GLU A 76 -1.21 12.67 -14.38
C GLU A 76 0.31 12.84 -14.35
N VAL A 77 1.04 11.73 -14.40
CA VAL A 77 2.50 11.74 -14.52
C VAL A 77 2.97 10.86 -15.67
N VAL A 78 4.08 11.27 -16.28
CA VAL A 78 4.84 10.43 -17.21
C VAL A 78 6.07 9.91 -16.48
N MET A 79 6.17 8.58 -16.40
CA MET A 79 7.27 7.88 -15.74
C MET A 79 8.58 8.07 -16.50
N GLU A 80 9.63 8.52 -15.82
CA GLU A 80 10.94 8.72 -16.43
C GLU A 80 11.54 7.39 -16.93
N ARG A 81 11.26 6.29 -16.22
CA ARG A 81 11.86 4.99 -16.48
C ARG A 81 11.45 4.35 -17.81
N ASP A 82 10.23 4.60 -18.27
CA ASP A 82 9.62 3.86 -19.39
C ASP A 82 8.64 4.71 -20.24
N GLY A 83 8.43 5.99 -19.90
CA GLY A 83 7.49 6.86 -20.58
C GLY A 83 6.01 6.52 -20.35
N SER A 84 5.69 5.59 -19.44
CA SER A 84 4.30 5.24 -19.15
C SER A 84 3.55 6.38 -18.46
N HIS A 85 2.27 6.49 -18.76
CA HIS A 85 1.37 7.43 -18.10
C HIS A 85 0.69 6.77 -16.89
N GLU A 86 0.63 7.48 -15.76
CA GLU A 86 -0.09 7.03 -14.58
C GLU A 86 -0.86 8.19 -13.91
N THR A 87 -2.10 7.93 -13.51
CA THR A 87 -2.90 8.82 -12.66
C THR A 87 -2.62 8.53 -11.18
N ILE A 88 -2.00 9.48 -10.47
CA ILE A 88 -1.75 9.42 -9.03
C ILE A 88 -2.88 10.11 -8.28
N ARG A 89 -3.24 9.62 -7.10
CA ARG A 89 -4.29 10.14 -6.21
C ARG A 89 -3.73 10.54 -4.83
N THR A 90 -4.45 11.42 -4.13
CA THR A 90 -4.36 11.60 -2.68
C THR A 90 -4.92 10.40 -1.92
#